data_AF-A0A3M0YTP4-F1
#
_entry.id   AF-A0A3M0YTP4-F1
#
_cell.length_a   1.000
_cell.length_b   1.000
_cell.length_c   1.000
_cell.angle_alpha   90.00
_cell.angle_beta   90.00
_cell.angle_gamma   90.00
#
_symmetry.space_group_name_H-M   'P 1'
#
loop_
_entity.id
_entity.type
_entity.pdbx_description
1 polymer ?
#
loop_
_entity_poly.entity_id
_entity_poly.type
_entity_poly.pdbx_seq_one_letter_code
_entity_poly.pdbx_strand_id
1 'polypeptide(L)'
;LAMLAARERARARGLGMNAPGKVVVPHTVHPAFDKAAHVLGLELVKVPAGSDGRACPDRLARAIDGHTIMVAASAPCWPWGLIDPIEAVGRLAQQHDLYFHVDACVGGMFLPFVPHRDRLPAWDFRAEGVSSISVDLHKYGYTPKGLSVLLYREPALRRHQYFTTTDWPGGLFATPALAGTRSAATLAAGWAVMQHLGRRGYERLAADVMAATERLRRALEAGGKLRVVGAPDMSIVAVTSDELDLFELADELALRGWVVGRQQPPTSLHFILNPLHVPVIDQFAEDLDAALHTLLHPPAGKKLRHLATRLSARLFGRLPAPMQDRLFHWAQHYVKATPGGRQAPMYGMMGSLKANEQVEKVLSDYLDRMFAIDCTPSGKM
;
A
#
# COMPACT_ATOMS: atom_id res chain seq x y z
N LEU A 1 5.92 12.71 -8.45
CA LEU A 1 5.52 13.91 -9.23
C LEU A 1 4.76 14.92 -8.37
N ALA A 2 3.68 14.55 -7.67
CA ALA A 2 2.95 15.49 -6.79
C ALA A 2 3.85 16.17 -5.74
N MET A 3 4.68 15.40 -5.01
CA MET A 3 5.64 15.97 -4.04
C MET A 3 6.72 16.86 -4.69
N LEU A 4 7.12 16.58 -5.94
CA LEU A 4 8.01 17.45 -6.69
C LEU A 4 7.31 18.79 -6.98
N ALA A 5 6.07 18.74 -7.48
CA ALA A 5 5.29 19.95 -7.74
C ALA A 5 5.04 20.76 -6.46
N ALA A 6 4.78 20.11 -5.32
CA ALA A 6 4.65 20.78 -4.03
C ALA A 6 5.95 21.48 -3.60
N ARG A 7 7.10 20.81 -3.74
CA ARG A 7 8.43 21.38 -3.45
C ARG A 7 8.72 22.59 -4.33
N GLU A 8 8.53 22.48 -5.64
CA GLU A 8 8.82 23.59 -6.57
C GLU A 8 7.82 24.74 -6.41
N ARG A 9 6.56 24.47 -6.05
CA ARG A 9 5.59 25.51 -5.64
C ARG A 9 6.07 26.26 -4.39
N ALA A 10 6.56 25.53 -3.38
CA ALA A 10 7.06 26.13 -2.15
C ALA A 10 8.29 27.01 -2.42
N ARG A 11 9.25 26.50 -3.20
CA ARG A 11 10.45 27.26 -3.61
C ARG A 11 10.12 28.53 -4.38
N ALA A 12 9.17 28.46 -5.31
CA ALA A 12 8.70 29.64 -6.05
C ALA A 12 8.07 30.72 -5.15
N ARG A 13 7.69 30.37 -3.92
CA ARG A 13 7.17 31.27 -2.89
C ARG A 13 8.20 31.62 -1.81
N GLY A 14 9.46 31.26 -2.00
CA GLY A 14 10.54 31.51 -1.04
C GLY A 14 10.56 30.56 0.17
N LEU A 15 9.75 29.49 0.17
CA LEU A 15 9.72 28.50 1.24
C LEU A 15 10.68 27.34 0.95
N GLY A 16 11.27 26.76 2.01
CA GLY A 16 12.14 25.57 1.88
C GLY A 16 13.50 25.84 1.22
N MET A 17 14.00 27.09 1.28
CA MET A 17 15.29 27.49 0.74
C MET A 17 16.46 27.16 1.68
N ASN A 18 16.25 27.30 3.00
CA ASN A 18 17.28 27.12 4.03
C ASN A 18 17.09 25.85 4.88
N ALA A 19 15.99 25.11 4.66
CA ALA A 19 15.67 23.87 5.34
C ALA A 19 14.82 22.98 4.41
N PRO A 20 14.86 21.64 4.55
CA PRO A 20 14.00 20.73 3.81
C PRO A 20 12.52 21.10 3.97
N GLY A 21 11.76 21.08 2.88
CA GLY A 21 10.31 21.21 2.96
C GLY A 21 9.70 20.01 3.67
N LYS A 22 8.74 20.25 4.56
CA LYS A 22 8.07 19.21 5.36
C LYS A 22 6.77 18.75 4.72
N VAL A 23 6.56 17.43 4.71
CA VAL A 23 5.37 16.75 4.18
C VAL A 23 4.72 15.98 5.33
N VAL A 24 3.50 16.37 5.69
CA VAL A 24 2.76 15.78 6.82
C VAL A 24 1.68 14.83 6.30
N VAL A 25 1.75 13.55 6.69
CA VAL A 25 0.89 12.49 6.15
C VAL A 25 0.45 11.51 7.24
N PRO A 26 -0.68 10.81 7.07
CA PRO A 26 -1.00 9.63 7.88
C PRO A 26 0.07 8.54 7.69
N HIS A 27 0.36 7.75 8.72
CA HIS A 27 1.30 6.62 8.60
C HIS A 27 0.83 5.52 7.63
N THR A 28 -0.46 5.52 7.25
CA THR A 28 -1.10 4.58 6.34
C THR A 28 -0.89 4.90 4.86
N VAL A 29 -0.25 6.03 4.52
CA VAL A 29 0.06 6.37 3.13
C VAL A 29 1.04 5.39 2.50
N HIS A 30 1.07 5.35 1.17
CA HIS A 30 1.94 4.46 0.42
C HIS A 30 3.44 4.73 0.71
N PRO A 31 4.32 3.72 0.80
CA PRO A 31 5.77 3.92 0.95
C PRO A 31 6.47 4.72 -0.17
N ALA A 32 5.72 5.06 -1.24
CA ALA A 32 6.22 5.97 -2.27
C ALA A 32 6.42 7.40 -1.75
N PHE A 33 5.73 7.79 -0.67
CA PHE A 33 5.98 9.05 0.01
C PHE A 33 7.37 9.05 0.67
N ASP A 34 7.76 7.97 1.36
CA ASP A 34 9.11 7.82 1.93
C ASP A 34 10.18 7.89 0.83
N LYS A 35 9.98 7.12 -0.24
CA LYS A 35 10.89 7.11 -1.39
C LYS A 35 11.01 8.49 -2.03
N ALA A 36 9.90 9.19 -2.22
CA ALA A 36 9.91 10.52 -2.80
C ALA A 36 10.55 11.55 -1.86
N ALA A 37 10.34 11.45 -0.56
CA ALA A 37 10.99 12.31 0.42
C ALA A 37 12.51 12.13 0.41
N HIS A 38 12.97 10.87 0.40
CA HIS A 38 14.38 10.52 0.27
C HIS A 38 15.00 11.10 -1.02
N VAL A 39 14.38 10.86 -2.17
CA VAL A 39 14.90 11.32 -3.47
C VAL A 39 14.87 12.84 -3.63
N LEU A 40 13.87 13.51 -3.06
CA LEU A 40 13.67 14.96 -3.23
C LEU A 40 14.32 15.81 -2.14
N GLY A 41 14.89 15.19 -1.10
CA GLY A 41 15.42 15.89 0.07
C GLY A 41 14.34 16.61 0.87
N LEU A 42 13.22 15.95 1.12
CA LEU A 42 12.10 16.47 1.92
C LEU A 42 12.06 15.77 3.28
N GLU A 43 11.57 16.48 4.30
CA GLU A 43 11.24 15.86 5.59
C GLU A 43 9.84 15.24 5.50
N LEU A 44 9.71 13.95 5.82
CA LEU A 44 8.42 13.26 5.88
C LEU A 44 8.02 13.01 7.32
N VAL A 45 6.89 13.58 7.73
CA VAL A 45 6.31 13.39 9.07
C VAL A 45 5.07 12.53 8.95
N LYS A 46 5.14 11.31 9.51
CA LYS A 46 4.02 10.36 9.56
C LYS A 46 3.29 10.47 10.88
N VAL A 47 1.99 10.75 10.84
CA VAL A 47 1.12 10.80 12.03
C VAL A 47 0.30 9.52 12.19
N PRO A 48 0.10 9.00 13.41
CA PRO A 48 -0.74 7.84 13.64
C PRO A 48 -2.20 8.09 13.24
N ALA A 49 -2.83 7.11 12.59
CA ALA A 49 -4.24 7.13 12.22
C ALA A 49 -5.15 7.15 13.46
N GLY A 50 -6.40 7.57 13.29
CA GLY A 50 -7.44 7.49 14.29
C GLY A 50 -7.77 6.06 14.70
N SER A 51 -8.61 5.91 15.72
CA SER A 51 -9.08 4.60 16.19
C SER A 51 -9.92 3.85 15.15
N ASP A 52 -10.47 4.57 14.17
CA ASP A 52 -11.20 4.02 13.03
C ASP A 52 -10.29 3.60 11.86
N GLY A 53 -8.97 3.79 12.00
CA GLY A 53 -7.97 3.49 10.98
C GLY A 53 -7.81 4.56 9.89
N ARG A 54 -8.54 5.68 9.97
CA ARG A 54 -8.46 6.78 8.99
C ARG A 54 -7.50 7.88 9.46
N ALA A 55 -7.07 8.76 8.56
CA ALA A 55 -6.32 9.95 8.92
C ALA A 55 -7.06 10.76 10.00
N CYS A 56 -6.32 11.28 10.98
CA CYS A 56 -6.87 12.14 12.02
C CYS A 56 -6.50 13.61 11.73
N PRO A 57 -7.45 14.45 11.27
CA PRO A 57 -7.18 15.86 10.94
C PRO A 57 -6.53 16.63 12.08
N ASP A 58 -6.96 16.41 13.33
CA ASP A 58 -6.37 17.08 14.51
C ASP A 58 -4.90 16.72 14.71
N ARG A 59 -4.52 15.46 14.46
CA ARG A 59 -3.13 15.02 14.58
C ARG A 59 -2.28 15.55 13.42
N LEU A 60 -2.85 15.63 12.21
CA LEU A 60 -2.20 16.28 11.08
C LEU A 60 -1.95 17.76 11.41
N ALA A 61 -2.96 18.46 11.91
CA ALA A 61 -2.89 19.88 12.27
C ALA A 61 -1.78 20.16 13.30
N ARG A 62 -1.64 19.31 14.32
CA ARG A 62 -0.56 19.43 15.33
C ARG A 62 0.85 19.22 14.79
N ALA A 63 0.99 18.55 13.65
CA ALA A 63 2.28 18.29 13.01
C ALA A 63 2.64 19.35 11.94
N ILE A 64 1.71 20.26 11.61
CA ILE A 64 1.94 21.36 10.68
C ILE A 64 2.72 22.48 11.38
N ASP A 65 3.71 23.01 10.68
CA ASP A 65 4.52 24.16 11.09
C ASP A 65 4.91 25.03 9.88
N GLY A 66 5.75 26.05 10.12
CA GLY A 66 6.21 26.99 9.08
C GLY A 66 7.07 26.36 7.96
N HIS A 67 7.54 25.13 8.13
CA HIS A 67 8.29 24.40 7.09
C HIS A 67 7.40 23.46 6.28
N THR A 68 6.14 23.29 6.69
CA THR A 68 5.21 22.38 6.04
C THR A 68 4.80 22.94 4.68
N ILE A 69 5.00 22.15 3.63
CA ILE A 69 4.69 22.52 2.25
C ILE A 69 3.51 21.72 1.68
N MET A 70 3.23 20.56 2.29
CA MET A 70 2.30 19.59 1.74
C MET A 70 1.67 18.73 2.83
N VAL A 71 0.37 18.46 2.65
CA VAL A 71 -0.34 17.36 3.30
C VAL A 71 -0.81 16.35 2.26
N ALA A 72 -0.98 15.09 2.66
CA ALA A 72 -1.60 14.09 1.81
C ALA A 72 -2.50 13.15 2.60
N ALA A 73 -3.46 12.56 1.89
CA ALA A 73 -4.41 11.59 2.41
C ALA A 73 -4.76 10.58 1.31
N SER A 74 -5.27 9.40 1.66
CA SER A 74 -5.51 8.31 0.71
C SER A 74 -6.99 8.03 0.47
N ALA A 75 -7.33 7.66 -0.76
CA ALA A 75 -8.69 7.31 -1.19
C ALA A 75 -8.71 6.01 -2.00
N PRO A 76 -8.71 4.84 -1.34
CA PRO A 76 -8.45 4.61 0.08
C PRO A 76 -6.96 4.44 0.39
N CYS A 77 -6.62 4.34 1.68
CA CYS A 77 -5.33 3.83 2.12
C CYS A 77 -5.16 2.36 1.70
N TRP A 78 -3.96 2.02 1.23
CA TRP A 78 -3.64 0.66 0.81
C TRP A 78 -3.77 -0.38 1.93
N PRO A 79 -3.37 -0.12 3.19
CA PRO A 79 -3.39 -1.18 4.19
C PRO A 79 -4.79 -1.72 4.51
N TRP A 80 -5.78 -0.84 4.63
CA TRP A 80 -7.07 -1.20 5.22
C TRP A 80 -8.28 -0.88 4.34
N GLY A 81 -8.08 -0.26 3.17
CA GLY A 81 -9.19 0.01 2.25
C GLY A 81 -10.13 1.12 2.73
N LEU A 82 -9.63 2.03 3.58
CA LEU A 82 -10.39 3.14 4.17
C LEU A 82 -10.05 4.46 3.47
N ILE A 83 -11.08 5.21 3.07
CA ILE A 83 -10.95 6.58 2.55
C ILE A 83 -10.64 7.52 3.72
N ASP A 84 -9.55 8.26 3.67
CA ASP A 84 -9.28 9.27 4.69
C ASP A 84 -10.33 10.40 4.62
N PRO A 85 -10.54 11.19 5.70
CA PRO A 85 -11.47 12.33 5.71
C PRO A 85 -10.97 13.49 4.81
N ILE A 86 -11.04 13.31 3.49
CA ILE A 86 -10.46 14.20 2.48
C ILE A 86 -10.98 15.62 2.62
N GLU A 87 -12.28 15.83 2.83
CA GLU A 87 -12.85 17.18 3.01
C GLU A 87 -12.28 17.91 4.23
N ALA A 88 -12.09 17.20 5.35
CA ALA A 88 -11.53 17.79 6.56
C ALA A 88 -10.05 18.15 6.38
N VAL A 89 -9.27 17.26 5.74
CA VAL A 89 -7.87 17.53 5.40
C VAL A 89 -7.76 18.65 4.36
N GLY A 90 -8.72 18.76 3.43
CA GLY A 90 -8.81 19.83 2.44
C GLY A 90 -9.01 21.19 3.07
N ARG A 91 -9.93 21.31 4.04
CA ARG A 91 -10.10 22.54 4.84
C ARG A 91 -8.82 22.91 5.59
N LEU A 92 -8.15 21.93 6.21
CA LEU A 92 -6.87 22.15 6.89
C LEU A 92 -5.80 22.67 5.91
N ALA A 93 -5.72 22.09 4.71
CA ALA A 93 -4.78 22.53 3.70
C ALA A 93 -5.04 23.97 3.24
N GLN A 94 -6.31 24.37 3.07
CA GLN A 94 -6.68 25.75 2.72
C GLN A 94 -6.33 26.73 3.84
N GLN A 95 -6.61 26.38 5.10
CA GLN A 95 -6.30 27.22 6.26
C GLN A 95 -4.81 27.56 6.38
N HIS A 96 -3.94 26.66 5.95
CA HIS A 96 -2.48 26.80 6.01
C HIS A 96 -1.80 27.04 4.64
N ASP A 97 -2.58 27.26 3.57
CA ASP A 97 -2.10 27.40 2.17
C ASP A 97 -1.13 26.28 1.70
N LEU A 98 -1.40 25.06 2.16
CA LEU A 98 -0.60 23.87 1.85
C LEU A 98 -1.02 23.22 0.54
N TYR A 99 -0.07 22.57 -0.12
CA TYR A 99 -0.39 21.68 -1.23
C TYR A 99 -1.07 20.42 -0.69
N PHE A 100 -2.27 20.07 -1.18
CA PHE A 100 -2.97 18.87 -0.75
C PHE A 100 -3.06 17.82 -1.86
N HIS A 101 -2.46 16.66 -1.63
CA HIS A 101 -2.55 15.53 -2.56
C HIS A 101 -3.49 14.44 -2.02
N VAL A 102 -4.38 13.95 -2.87
CA VAL A 102 -5.13 12.73 -2.60
C VAL A 102 -4.52 11.57 -3.37
N ASP A 103 -4.01 10.58 -2.64
CA ASP A 103 -3.58 9.31 -3.22
C ASP A 103 -4.79 8.42 -3.49
N ALA A 104 -5.35 8.53 -4.69
CA ALA A 104 -6.38 7.64 -5.20
C ALA A 104 -5.80 6.60 -6.17
N CYS A 105 -4.52 6.24 -6.04
CA CYS A 105 -3.86 5.33 -6.98
C CYS A 105 -4.65 4.04 -7.14
N VAL A 106 -5.13 3.48 -6.02
CA VAL A 106 -5.95 2.26 -6.04
C VAL A 106 -7.43 2.55 -6.24
N GLY A 107 -8.01 3.55 -5.58
CA GLY A 107 -9.46 3.78 -5.61
C GLY A 107 -9.98 4.56 -6.82
N GLY A 108 -9.14 5.33 -7.52
CA GLY A 108 -9.59 6.32 -8.50
C GLY A 108 -10.31 5.76 -9.73
N MET A 109 -10.05 4.49 -10.10
CA MET A 109 -10.79 3.77 -11.15
C MET A 109 -11.81 2.77 -10.61
N PHE A 110 -12.14 2.82 -9.31
CA PHE A 110 -13.09 1.92 -8.67
C PHE A 110 -14.18 2.67 -7.92
N LEU A 111 -13.82 3.60 -7.04
CA LEU A 111 -14.72 4.42 -6.23
C LEU A 111 -15.79 5.17 -7.06
N PRO A 112 -15.53 5.71 -8.27
CA PRO A 112 -16.58 6.31 -9.08
C PRO A 112 -17.66 5.33 -9.56
N PHE A 113 -17.38 4.03 -9.55
CA PHE A 113 -18.17 3.00 -10.21
C PHE A 113 -18.83 2.01 -9.24
N VAL A 114 -18.50 2.07 -7.93
CA VAL A 114 -19.14 1.19 -6.94
C VAL A 114 -20.65 1.49 -6.82
N PRO A 115 -21.49 0.49 -6.50
CA PRO A 115 -22.94 0.68 -6.39
C PRO A 115 -23.36 1.73 -5.36
N HIS A 116 -22.58 1.89 -4.29
CA HIS A 116 -22.84 2.82 -3.20
C HIS A 116 -22.07 4.15 -3.31
N ARG A 117 -21.55 4.50 -4.49
CA ARG A 117 -20.71 5.70 -4.71
C ARG A 117 -21.30 7.01 -4.18
N ASP A 118 -22.63 7.13 -4.21
CA ASP A 118 -23.34 8.35 -3.76
C ASP A 118 -23.39 8.47 -2.23
N ARG A 119 -23.02 7.40 -1.50
CA ARG A 119 -22.86 7.37 -0.04
C ARG A 119 -21.41 7.52 0.40
N LEU A 120 -20.45 7.53 -0.54
CA LEU A 120 -19.04 7.73 -0.20
C LEU A 120 -18.79 9.18 0.17
N PRO A 121 -17.90 9.46 1.15
CA PRO A 121 -17.44 10.81 1.39
C PRO A 121 -16.77 11.40 0.13
N ALA A 122 -16.80 12.72 -0.04
CA ALA A 122 -16.12 13.33 -1.18
C ALA A 122 -14.60 13.10 -1.04
N TRP A 123 -14.01 12.47 -2.06
CA TRP A 123 -12.61 12.07 -2.07
C TRP A 123 -11.81 12.64 -3.24
N ASP A 124 -12.48 13.29 -4.19
CA ASP A 124 -11.89 13.85 -5.40
C ASP A 124 -11.92 15.40 -5.39
N PHE A 125 -11.86 16.03 -6.56
CA PHE A 125 -11.86 17.50 -6.68
C PHE A 125 -13.15 18.17 -6.17
N ARG A 126 -14.23 17.42 -5.90
CA ARG A 126 -15.42 17.91 -5.19
C ARG A 126 -15.09 18.35 -3.76
N ALA A 127 -14.10 17.72 -3.12
CA ALA A 127 -13.56 18.21 -1.86
C ALA A 127 -12.70 19.45 -2.11
N GLU A 128 -13.03 20.55 -1.45
CA GLU A 128 -12.25 21.78 -1.53
C GLU A 128 -10.83 21.59 -0.99
N GLY A 129 -9.88 22.42 -1.45
CA GLY A 129 -8.47 22.32 -1.06
C GLY A 129 -7.64 21.25 -1.79
N VAL A 130 -8.25 20.20 -2.35
CA VAL A 130 -7.50 19.14 -3.09
C VAL A 130 -6.73 19.75 -4.27
N SER A 131 -5.41 19.70 -4.25
CA SER A 131 -4.53 20.28 -5.29
C SER A 131 -4.25 19.29 -6.42
N SER A 132 -4.13 18.00 -6.10
CA SER A 132 -3.91 16.93 -7.09
C SER A 132 -4.40 15.57 -6.62
N ILE A 133 -4.63 14.68 -7.59
CA ILE A 133 -5.09 13.31 -7.37
C ILE A 133 -4.27 12.37 -8.26
N SER A 134 -3.70 11.30 -7.69
CA SER A 134 -3.09 10.21 -8.45
C SER A 134 -4.08 9.07 -8.68
N VAL A 135 -4.07 8.44 -9.85
CA VAL A 135 -4.96 7.33 -10.22
C VAL A 135 -4.20 6.31 -11.08
N ASP A 136 -4.11 5.06 -10.64
CA ASP A 136 -3.43 4.01 -11.42
C ASP A 136 -4.41 3.27 -12.33
N LEU A 137 -4.27 3.49 -13.63
CA LEU A 137 -5.05 2.77 -14.64
C LEU A 137 -4.66 1.28 -14.68
N HIS A 138 -3.42 0.94 -14.34
CA HIS A 138 -2.97 -0.45 -14.28
C HIS A 138 -3.42 -1.25 -13.04
N LYS A 139 -4.26 -0.64 -12.19
CA LYS A 139 -4.97 -1.28 -11.08
C LYS A 139 -6.42 -1.56 -11.52
N TYR A 140 -7.39 -0.85 -10.96
CA TYR A 140 -8.81 -1.02 -11.31
C TYR A 140 -9.22 -0.36 -12.63
N GLY A 141 -8.29 0.31 -13.33
CA GLY A 141 -8.51 0.64 -14.75
C GLY A 141 -8.33 -0.57 -15.67
N TYR A 142 -7.78 -1.68 -15.15
CA TYR A 142 -7.54 -2.95 -15.83
C TYR A 142 -6.62 -2.86 -17.05
N THR A 143 -5.76 -1.84 -17.09
CA THR A 143 -4.78 -1.66 -18.17
C THR A 143 -3.50 -2.46 -17.90
N PRO A 144 -2.65 -2.69 -18.92
CA PRO A 144 -1.31 -3.24 -18.70
C PRO A 144 -0.49 -2.41 -17.70
N LYS A 145 0.46 -3.08 -17.03
CA LYS A 145 1.36 -2.45 -16.06
C LYS A 145 2.17 -1.31 -16.68
N GLY A 146 2.43 -0.27 -15.88
CA GLY A 146 3.23 0.89 -16.28
C GLY A 146 2.44 2.15 -16.63
N LEU A 147 1.11 2.17 -16.43
CA LEU A 147 0.28 3.37 -16.66
C LEU A 147 -0.42 3.89 -15.41
N SER A 148 -0.28 5.19 -15.15
CA SER A 148 -0.93 5.95 -14.08
C SER A 148 -1.18 7.38 -14.56
N VAL A 149 -2.04 8.11 -13.86
CA VAL A 149 -2.41 9.49 -14.16
C VAL A 149 -2.25 10.33 -12.89
N LEU A 150 -1.62 11.50 -13.03
CA LEU A 150 -1.61 12.54 -12.01
C LEU A 150 -2.42 13.73 -12.51
N LEU A 151 -3.54 13.97 -11.84
CA LEU A 151 -4.46 15.07 -12.12
C LEU A 151 -4.14 16.23 -11.20
N TYR A 152 -4.31 17.46 -11.69
CA TYR A 152 -4.15 18.69 -10.92
C TYR A 152 -5.44 19.48 -11.01
N ARG A 153 -5.84 20.16 -9.93
CA ARG A 153 -7.00 21.05 -9.93
C ARG A 153 -6.82 22.18 -10.96
N GLU A 154 -5.61 22.71 -11.06
CA GLU A 154 -5.29 23.85 -11.92
C GLU A 154 -4.01 23.64 -12.73
N PRO A 155 -3.91 24.21 -13.95
CA PRO A 155 -2.68 24.19 -14.74
C PRO A 155 -1.49 24.83 -14.03
N ALA A 156 -1.71 25.85 -13.20
CA ALA A 156 -0.64 26.52 -12.44
C ALA A 156 0.09 25.55 -11.51
N LEU A 157 -0.66 24.68 -10.81
CA LEU A 157 -0.08 23.64 -9.96
C LEU A 157 0.71 22.61 -10.78
N ARG A 158 0.22 22.25 -11.96
CA ARG A 158 0.87 21.28 -12.86
C ARG A 158 2.21 21.79 -13.39
N ARG A 159 2.35 23.11 -13.63
CA ARG A 159 3.60 23.70 -14.16
C ARG A 159 4.81 23.42 -13.29
N HIS A 160 4.63 23.32 -11.97
CA HIS A 160 5.69 23.02 -11.02
C HIS A 160 6.26 21.58 -11.13
N GLN A 161 5.65 20.68 -11.90
CA GLN A 161 6.19 19.33 -12.13
C GLN A 161 7.11 19.24 -13.35
N TYR A 162 7.02 20.22 -14.27
CA TYR A 162 7.73 20.15 -15.54
C TYR A 162 9.22 20.36 -15.32
N PHE A 163 10.02 19.69 -16.15
CA PHE A 163 11.42 20.00 -16.28
C PHE A 163 11.65 20.67 -17.63
N THR A 164 12.41 21.77 -17.64
CA THR A 164 12.79 22.50 -18.85
C THR A 164 14.24 22.93 -18.74
N THR A 165 15.01 22.78 -19.82
CA THR A 165 16.33 23.42 -19.96
C THR A 165 16.46 24.02 -21.35
N THR A 166 17.08 25.20 -21.42
CA THR A 166 17.38 25.93 -22.65
C THR A 166 18.86 25.95 -22.96
N ASP A 167 19.70 25.54 -22.01
CA ASP A 167 21.16 25.56 -22.10
C ASP A 167 21.70 24.13 -22.21
N TRP A 168 21.32 23.46 -23.30
CA TRP A 168 21.80 22.14 -23.65
C TRP A 168 22.19 22.12 -25.14
N PRO A 169 23.37 21.62 -25.54
CA PRO A 169 23.80 21.61 -26.94
C PRO A 169 22.85 20.88 -27.91
N GLY A 170 21.99 19.97 -27.40
CA GLY A 170 20.96 19.29 -28.18
C GLY A 170 19.69 20.12 -28.44
N GLY A 171 19.65 21.38 -27.99
CA GLY A 171 18.54 22.30 -28.16
C GLY A 171 17.61 22.37 -26.95
N LEU A 172 16.42 22.96 -27.16
CA LEU A 172 15.41 23.10 -26.12
C LEU A 172 14.91 21.73 -25.67
N PHE A 173 14.92 21.47 -24.36
CA PHE A 173 14.44 20.22 -23.79
C PHE A 173 13.37 20.46 -22.73
N ALA A 174 12.25 19.74 -22.84
CA ALA A 174 11.15 19.83 -21.90
C ALA A 174 10.49 18.45 -21.68
N THR A 175 10.22 18.09 -20.43
CA THR A 175 9.48 16.87 -20.09
C THR A 175 8.34 17.14 -19.12
N PRO A 176 7.14 16.55 -19.34
CA PRO A 176 6.00 16.71 -18.46
C PRO A 176 6.02 15.77 -17.24
N ALA A 177 6.98 14.84 -17.19
CA ALA A 177 7.15 13.79 -16.17
C ALA A 177 8.64 13.46 -16.01
N LEU A 178 8.97 12.51 -15.11
CA LEU A 178 10.36 12.13 -14.82
C LEU A 178 11.09 11.51 -16.02
N ALA A 179 10.39 10.66 -16.80
CA ALA A 179 10.98 9.99 -17.94
C ALA A 179 11.01 10.91 -19.18
N GLY A 180 12.11 10.84 -19.94
CA GLY A 180 12.18 11.34 -21.31
C GLY A 180 11.42 10.42 -22.26
N THR A 181 12.11 9.40 -22.79
CA THR A 181 11.51 8.35 -23.63
C THR A 181 10.48 7.54 -22.84
N ARG A 182 9.32 7.31 -23.44
CA ARG A 182 8.17 6.62 -22.83
C ARG A 182 7.52 5.67 -23.82
N SER A 183 6.97 4.55 -23.33
CA SER A 183 6.27 3.58 -24.17
C SER A 183 4.90 4.09 -24.61
N ALA A 184 4.70 4.23 -25.93
CA ALA A 184 3.40 4.53 -26.50
C ALA A 184 2.42 3.35 -26.39
N ALA A 185 2.93 2.11 -26.34
CA ALA A 185 2.11 0.91 -26.28
C ALA A 185 1.24 0.87 -25.02
N THR A 186 1.80 1.24 -23.86
CA THR A 186 1.04 1.26 -22.60
C THR A 186 -0.07 2.32 -22.63
N LEU A 187 0.18 3.47 -23.26
CA LEU A 187 -0.82 4.53 -23.44
C LEU A 187 -1.95 4.08 -24.37
N ALA A 188 -1.60 3.49 -25.53
CA ALA A 188 -2.57 3.00 -26.50
C ALA A 188 -3.43 1.86 -25.91
N ALA A 189 -2.82 0.92 -25.19
CA ALA A 189 -3.55 -0.14 -24.51
C ALA A 189 -4.47 0.40 -23.41
N GLY A 190 -4.01 1.38 -22.64
CA GLY A 190 -4.84 2.03 -21.63
C GLY A 190 -6.07 2.70 -22.23
N TRP A 191 -5.88 3.46 -23.32
CA TRP A 191 -6.98 4.05 -24.07
C TRP A 191 -7.95 2.98 -24.59
N ALA A 192 -7.43 1.92 -25.22
CA ALA A 192 -8.26 0.85 -25.78
C ALA A 192 -9.12 0.16 -24.72
N VAL A 193 -8.54 -0.16 -23.55
CA VAL A 193 -9.27 -0.77 -22.43
C VAL A 193 -10.36 0.16 -21.90
N MET A 194 -10.06 1.44 -21.70
CA MET A 194 -11.05 2.41 -21.21
C MET A 194 -12.22 2.58 -22.20
N GLN A 195 -11.93 2.62 -23.50
CA GLN A 195 -12.95 2.69 -24.54
C GLN A 195 -13.78 1.41 -24.64
N HIS A 196 -13.14 0.24 -24.50
CA HIS A 196 -13.80 -1.05 -24.56
C HIS A 196 -14.75 -1.26 -23.38
N LEU A 197 -14.30 -1.00 -22.16
CA LEU A 197 -15.12 -1.15 -20.97
C LEU A 197 -16.21 -0.07 -20.93
N GLY A 198 -15.81 1.18 -21.18
CA GLY A 198 -16.65 2.36 -20.96
C GLY A 198 -17.19 2.41 -19.52
N ARG A 199 -18.09 3.37 -19.26
CA ARG A 199 -18.69 3.54 -17.94
C ARG A 199 -19.43 2.28 -17.46
N ARG A 200 -20.26 1.68 -18.32
CA ARG A 200 -21.07 0.50 -17.98
C ARG A 200 -20.22 -0.73 -17.65
N GLY A 201 -19.08 -0.90 -18.33
CA GLY A 201 -18.15 -1.99 -18.03
C GLY A 201 -17.53 -1.83 -16.65
N TYR A 202 -17.06 -0.62 -16.31
CA TYR A 202 -16.54 -0.34 -14.97
C TYR A 202 -17.60 -0.49 -13.87
N GLU A 203 -18.82 0.00 -14.08
CA GLU A 203 -19.93 -0.15 -13.12
C GLU A 203 -20.26 -1.63 -12.87
N ARG A 204 -20.33 -2.45 -13.93
CA ARG A 204 -20.56 -3.90 -13.81
C ARG A 204 -19.44 -4.59 -13.03
N LEU A 205 -18.18 -4.38 -13.42
CA LEU A 205 -17.04 -5.00 -12.75
C LEU A 205 -16.93 -4.57 -11.29
N ALA A 206 -17.20 -3.29 -10.99
CA ALA A 206 -17.22 -2.80 -9.62
C ALA A 206 -18.35 -3.43 -8.79
N ALA A 207 -19.54 -3.61 -9.37
CA ALA A 207 -20.66 -4.29 -8.71
C ALA A 207 -20.32 -5.76 -8.39
N ASP A 208 -19.78 -6.51 -9.35
CA ASP A 208 -19.40 -7.92 -9.17
C ASP A 208 -18.32 -8.07 -8.08
N VAL A 209 -17.30 -7.21 -8.12
CA VAL A 209 -16.23 -7.21 -7.12
C VAL A 209 -16.74 -6.81 -5.73
N MET A 210 -17.63 -5.82 -5.62
CA MET A 210 -18.21 -5.45 -4.33
C MET A 210 -19.13 -6.55 -3.76
N ALA A 211 -19.87 -7.26 -4.61
CA ALA A 211 -20.66 -8.41 -4.18
C ALA A 211 -19.76 -9.53 -3.63
N ALA A 212 -18.65 -9.83 -4.31
CA ALA A 212 -17.65 -10.79 -3.82
C ALA A 212 -16.97 -10.29 -2.52
N THR A 213 -16.69 -8.99 -2.41
CA THR A 213 -16.12 -8.37 -1.19
C THR A 213 -17.02 -8.58 0.01
N GLU A 214 -18.32 -8.39 -0.16
CA GLU A 214 -19.27 -8.59 0.93
C GLU A 214 -19.43 -10.08 1.30
N ARG A 215 -19.35 -11.01 0.33
CA ARG A 215 -19.29 -12.46 0.64
C ARG A 215 -18.06 -12.82 1.44
N LEU A 216 -16.89 -12.32 1.03
CA LEU A 216 -15.65 -12.50 1.78
C LEU A 216 -15.75 -11.95 3.19
N ARG A 217 -16.29 -10.73 3.35
CA ARG A 217 -16.44 -10.08 4.66
C ARG A 217 -17.28 -10.95 5.59
N ARG A 218 -18.41 -11.46 5.11
CA ARG A 218 -19.25 -12.40 5.87
C ARG A 218 -18.51 -13.68 6.24
N ALA A 219 -17.76 -14.28 5.31
CA ALA A 219 -16.98 -15.49 5.58
C ALA A 219 -15.90 -15.27 6.66
N LEU A 220 -15.20 -14.12 6.60
CA LEU A 220 -14.19 -13.77 7.58
C LEU A 220 -14.79 -13.56 8.99
N GLU A 221 -15.96 -12.93 9.08
CA GLU A 221 -16.59 -12.60 10.37
C GLU A 221 -17.44 -13.75 10.95
N ALA A 222 -17.84 -14.74 10.14
CA ALA A 222 -18.79 -15.78 10.53
C ALA A 222 -18.41 -16.54 11.82
N GLY A 223 -17.11 -16.81 12.01
CA GLY A 223 -16.61 -17.54 13.18
C GLY A 223 -16.35 -16.68 14.42
N GLY A 224 -16.51 -15.35 14.35
CA GLY A 224 -16.27 -14.42 15.46
C GLY A 224 -14.81 -14.31 15.94
N LYS A 225 -13.85 -14.98 15.26
CA LYS A 225 -12.42 -14.97 15.61
C LYS A 225 -11.58 -13.95 14.85
N LEU A 226 -12.12 -13.43 13.75
CA LEU A 226 -11.49 -12.40 12.93
C LEU A 226 -12.36 -11.14 12.99
N ARG A 227 -11.72 -9.99 13.00
CA ARG A 227 -12.37 -8.68 12.97
C ARG A 227 -11.82 -7.87 11.79
N VAL A 228 -12.71 -7.31 10.99
CA VAL A 228 -12.33 -6.37 9.93
C VAL A 228 -11.72 -5.10 10.56
N VAL A 229 -10.66 -4.59 9.95
CA VAL A 229 -10.03 -3.33 10.37
C VAL A 229 -10.85 -2.17 9.79
N GLY A 230 -11.52 -1.42 10.67
CA GLY A 230 -12.42 -0.34 10.28
C GLY A 230 -13.65 -0.84 9.50
N ALA A 231 -14.17 0.01 8.61
CA ALA A 231 -15.24 -0.30 7.69
C ALA A 231 -14.79 0.05 6.26
N PRO A 232 -14.25 -0.93 5.50
CA PRO A 232 -13.70 -0.67 4.18
C PRO A 232 -14.73 -0.08 3.21
N ASP A 233 -14.33 0.98 2.50
CA ASP A 233 -15.21 1.69 1.58
C ASP A 233 -15.26 1.04 0.18
N MET A 234 -14.35 0.10 -0.08
CA MET A 234 -14.20 -0.61 -1.35
C MET A 234 -13.66 -2.04 -1.18
N SER A 235 -13.19 -2.63 -2.28
CA SER A 235 -12.79 -4.04 -2.43
C SER A 235 -11.49 -4.47 -1.73
N ILE A 236 -10.94 -3.62 -0.86
CA ILE A 236 -9.79 -3.95 -0.03
C ILE A 236 -10.31 -4.28 1.36
N VAL A 237 -9.97 -5.45 1.89
CA VAL A 237 -10.37 -5.87 3.23
C VAL A 237 -9.13 -6.27 4.00
N ALA A 238 -8.97 -5.73 5.20
CA ALA A 238 -7.99 -6.20 6.16
C ALA A 238 -8.69 -6.80 7.37
N VAL A 239 -8.20 -7.92 7.89
CA VAL A 239 -8.69 -8.53 9.13
C VAL A 239 -7.57 -8.69 10.14
N THR A 240 -7.93 -8.57 11.40
CA THR A 240 -7.06 -8.78 12.53
C THR A 240 -7.72 -9.71 13.56
N SER A 241 -6.95 -10.19 14.54
CA SER A 241 -7.42 -11.07 15.60
C SER A 241 -6.54 -10.91 16.83
N ASP A 242 -7.16 -10.89 18.01
CA ASP A 242 -6.46 -10.92 19.30
C ASP A 242 -6.25 -12.36 19.80
N GLU A 243 -6.88 -13.35 19.13
CA GLU A 243 -6.87 -14.76 19.54
C GLU A 243 -6.02 -15.65 18.63
N LEU A 244 -6.04 -15.37 17.33
CA LEU A 244 -5.41 -16.19 16.30
C LEU A 244 -4.03 -15.68 15.92
N ASP A 245 -3.12 -16.61 15.61
CA ASP A 245 -1.90 -16.26 14.87
C ASP A 245 -2.24 -16.14 13.38
N LEU A 246 -2.37 -14.90 12.91
CA LEU A 246 -2.80 -14.61 11.55
C LEU A 246 -1.77 -15.06 10.50
N PHE A 247 -0.49 -15.06 10.83
CA PHE A 247 0.52 -15.49 9.87
C PHE A 247 0.50 -17.01 9.71
N GLU A 248 0.15 -17.75 10.77
CA GLU A 248 -0.12 -19.20 10.66
C GLU A 248 -1.41 -19.48 9.88
N LEU A 249 -2.47 -18.69 10.06
CA LEU A 249 -3.66 -18.78 9.22
C LEU A 249 -3.31 -18.60 7.73
N ALA A 250 -2.47 -17.62 7.42
CA ALA A 250 -1.98 -17.41 6.06
C ALA A 250 -1.12 -18.57 5.53
N ASP A 251 -0.39 -19.27 6.40
CA ASP A 251 0.35 -20.48 6.02
C ASP A 251 -0.60 -21.67 5.74
N GLU A 252 -1.65 -21.86 6.55
CA GLU A 252 -2.66 -22.91 6.29
C GLU A 252 -3.47 -22.63 5.01
N LEU A 253 -3.74 -21.36 4.71
CA LEU A 253 -4.29 -20.94 3.41
C LEU A 253 -3.31 -21.17 2.24
N ALA A 254 -2.02 -20.93 2.44
CA ALA A 254 -1.00 -21.17 1.42
C ALA A 254 -0.84 -22.66 1.07
N LEU A 255 -1.02 -23.57 2.02
CA LEU A 255 -1.06 -25.01 1.77
C LEU A 255 -2.24 -25.42 0.87
N ARG A 256 -3.26 -24.57 0.77
CA ARG A 256 -4.44 -24.73 -0.11
C ARG A 256 -4.30 -23.95 -1.42
N GLY A 257 -3.14 -23.35 -1.68
CA GLY A 257 -2.86 -22.59 -2.90
C GLY A 257 -3.19 -21.10 -2.83
N TRP A 258 -3.66 -20.60 -1.68
CA TRP A 258 -4.02 -19.19 -1.52
C TRP A 258 -2.85 -18.34 -1.07
N VAL A 259 -2.56 -17.27 -1.80
CA VAL A 259 -1.55 -16.27 -1.40
C VAL A 259 -2.28 -15.05 -0.85
N VAL A 260 -2.17 -14.84 0.46
CA VAL A 260 -2.79 -13.71 1.16
C VAL A 260 -1.75 -12.70 1.62
N GLY A 261 -2.10 -11.41 1.57
CA GLY A 261 -1.22 -10.36 2.06
C GLY A 261 -1.05 -10.44 3.56
N ARG A 262 0.18 -10.26 4.06
CA ARG A 262 0.49 -10.19 5.49
C ARG A 262 0.95 -8.76 5.81
N GLN A 263 0.43 -8.19 6.89
CA GLN A 263 0.64 -6.80 7.28
C GLN A 263 1.00 -6.68 8.76
N GLN A 264 1.66 -5.59 9.10
CA GLN A 264 2.04 -5.20 10.46
C GLN A 264 2.50 -3.73 10.50
N PRO A 265 2.28 -2.98 11.61
CA PRO A 265 1.24 -3.15 12.66
C PRO A 265 -0.10 -2.45 12.29
N PRO A 266 -1.25 -2.91 12.82
CA PRO A 266 -1.42 -4.14 13.60
C PRO A 266 -1.18 -5.36 12.71
N THR A 267 -0.92 -6.52 13.32
CA THR A 267 -0.86 -7.77 12.57
C THR A 267 -2.21 -8.01 11.90
N SER A 268 -2.21 -8.08 10.57
CA SER A 268 -3.42 -8.29 9.77
C SER A 268 -3.16 -9.13 8.52
N LEU A 269 -4.23 -9.75 8.03
CA LEU A 269 -4.28 -10.31 6.68
C LEU A 269 -5.01 -9.36 5.75
N HIS A 270 -4.50 -9.24 4.52
CA HIS A 270 -4.91 -8.26 3.54
C HIS A 270 -5.39 -8.92 2.25
N PHE A 271 -6.60 -8.54 1.83
CA PHE A 271 -7.30 -9.07 0.68
C PHE A 271 -7.64 -7.93 -0.28
N ILE A 272 -7.23 -8.07 -1.54
CA ILE A 272 -7.45 -7.06 -2.60
C ILE A 272 -8.25 -7.72 -3.71
N LEU A 273 -9.56 -7.49 -3.72
CA LEU A 273 -10.44 -8.20 -4.63
C LEU A 273 -10.48 -7.51 -5.99
N ASN A 274 -10.61 -8.32 -7.04
CA ASN A 274 -10.65 -7.90 -8.43
C ASN A 274 -11.50 -8.93 -9.20
N PRO A 275 -11.81 -8.70 -10.49
CA PRO A 275 -12.70 -9.59 -11.24
C PRO A 275 -12.27 -11.06 -11.28
N LEU A 276 -10.97 -11.37 -11.18
CA LEU A 276 -10.47 -12.75 -11.15
C LEU A 276 -10.85 -13.50 -9.87
N HIS A 277 -11.14 -12.78 -8.78
CA HIS A 277 -11.51 -13.39 -7.51
C HIS A 277 -13.01 -13.69 -7.41
N VAL A 278 -13.85 -13.04 -8.22
CA VAL A 278 -15.31 -13.22 -8.21
C VAL A 278 -15.73 -14.69 -8.38
N PRO A 279 -15.23 -15.46 -9.36
CA PRO A 279 -15.66 -16.85 -9.54
C PRO A 279 -15.16 -17.83 -8.48
N VAL A 280 -14.17 -17.45 -7.67
CA VAL A 280 -13.51 -18.35 -6.69
C VAL A 280 -13.77 -17.95 -5.25
N ILE A 281 -14.61 -16.93 -5.01
CA ILE A 281 -14.80 -16.38 -3.66
C ILE A 281 -15.50 -17.36 -2.71
N ASP A 282 -16.41 -18.18 -3.24
CA ASP A 282 -17.12 -19.18 -2.44
C ASP A 282 -16.15 -20.34 -2.08
N GLN A 283 -15.30 -20.77 -3.02
CA GLN A 283 -14.23 -21.75 -2.75
C GLN A 283 -13.23 -21.22 -1.71
N PHE A 284 -12.86 -19.94 -1.80
CA PHE A 284 -12.00 -19.31 -0.80
C PHE A 284 -12.63 -19.34 0.59
N ALA A 285 -13.94 -19.08 0.69
CA ALA A 285 -14.65 -19.08 1.97
C ALA A 285 -14.66 -20.48 2.62
N GLU A 286 -14.86 -21.54 1.83
CA GLU A 286 -14.77 -22.92 2.30
C GLU A 286 -13.36 -23.28 2.79
N ASP A 287 -12.33 -22.89 2.02
CA ASP A 287 -10.94 -23.12 2.40
C ASP A 287 -10.50 -22.31 3.62
N LEU A 288 -11.04 -21.11 3.78
CA LEU A 288 -10.84 -20.27 4.96
C LEU A 288 -11.41 -20.94 6.20
N ASP A 289 -12.64 -21.46 6.14
CA ASP A 289 -13.25 -22.19 7.25
C ASP A 289 -12.42 -23.44 7.62
N ALA A 290 -12.01 -24.22 6.62
CA ALA A 290 -11.18 -25.40 6.83
C ALA A 290 -9.78 -25.05 7.39
N ALA A 291 -9.19 -23.92 7.00
CA ALA A 291 -7.94 -23.42 7.55
C ALA A 291 -8.10 -22.96 9.01
N LEU A 292 -9.18 -22.24 9.32
CA LEU A 292 -9.53 -21.82 10.68
C LEU A 292 -9.77 -23.03 11.59
N HIS A 293 -10.51 -24.03 11.12
CA HIS A 293 -10.73 -25.27 11.85
C HIS A 293 -9.40 -25.98 12.16
N THR A 294 -8.49 -26.06 11.19
CA THR A 294 -7.15 -26.66 11.39
C THR A 294 -6.32 -25.89 12.42
N LEU A 295 -6.41 -24.56 12.42
CA LEU A 295 -5.69 -23.70 13.35
C LEU A 295 -6.23 -23.83 14.79
N LEU A 296 -7.55 -23.95 14.94
CA LEU A 296 -8.23 -24.11 16.23
C LEU A 296 -8.11 -25.54 16.79
N HIS A 297 -8.04 -26.54 15.91
CA HIS A 297 -7.92 -27.95 16.28
C HIS A 297 -6.65 -28.58 15.67
N PRO A 298 -5.45 -28.13 16.10
CA PRO A 298 -4.21 -28.64 15.54
C PRO A 298 -4.05 -30.13 15.87
N PRO A 299 -3.65 -30.98 14.90
CA PRO A 299 -3.26 -32.36 15.14
C PRO A 299 -2.22 -32.45 16.26
N ALA A 300 -2.23 -33.52 17.04
CA ALA A 300 -1.41 -33.65 18.26
C ALA A 300 0.08 -33.29 18.06
N GLY A 301 0.67 -33.63 16.90
CA GLY A 301 2.06 -33.30 16.55
C GLY A 301 2.34 -31.83 16.21
N LYS A 302 1.31 -31.01 15.90
CA LYS A 302 1.48 -29.58 15.61
C LYS A 302 1.42 -28.69 16.88
N LYS A 303 0.78 -29.13 17.97
CA LYS A 303 0.60 -28.34 19.20
C LYS A 303 1.91 -27.85 19.83
N LEU A 304 2.90 -28.73 19.93
CA LEU A 304 4.22 -28.39 20.49
C LEU A 304 4.95 -27.34 19.64
N ARG A 305 4.79 -27.41 18.31
CA ARG A 305 5.43 -26.50 17.35
C ARG A 305 4.81 -25.11 17.39
N HIS A 306 3.48 -25.00 17.45
CA HIS A 306 2.77 -23.71 17.57
C HIS A 306 3.16 -22.97 18.86
N LEU A 307 3.29 -23.69 19.97
CA LEU A 307 3.77 -23.12 21.23
C LEU A 307 5.22 -22.63 21.10
N ALA A 308 6.10 -23.43 20.47
CA ALA A 308 7.49 -23.06 20.24
C ALA A 308 7.65 -21.82 19.33
N THR A 309 6.86 -21.70 18.26
CA THR A 309 6.88 -20.53 17.35
C THR A 309 6.38 -19.26 18.04
N ARG A 310 5.31 -19.34 18.83
CA ARG A 310 4.80 -18.20 19.62
C ARG A 310 5.79 -17.75 20.69
N LEU A 311 6.45 -18.68 21.36
CA LEU A 311 7.51 -18.36 22.33
C LEU A 311 8.75 -17.77 21.65
N SER A 312 9.19 -18.33 20.52
CA SER A 312 10.39 -17.85 19.83
C SER A 312 10.20 -16.44 19.29
N ALA A 313 9.05 -16.10 18.69
CA ALA A 313 8.77 -14.74 18.22
C ALA A 313 8.73 -13.71 19.38
N ARG A 314 8.15 -14.07 20.53
CA ARG A 314 8.11 -13.20 21.72
C ARG A 314 9.48 -13.03 22.39
N LEU A 315 10.31 -14.08 22.37
CA LEU A 315 11.66 -14.05 22.93
C LEU A 315 12.65 -13.36 21.99
N PHE A 316 12.45 -13.44 20.68
CA PHE A 316 13.36 -12.88 19.67
C PHE A 316 13.56 -11.38 19.83
N GLY A 317 12.48 -10.61 20.00
CA GLY A 317 12.56 -9.16 20.26
C GLY A 317 13.25 -8.78 21.58
N ARG A 318 13.53 -9.74 22.47
CA ARG A 318 14.25 -9.55 23.74
C ARG A 318 15.70 -10.03 23.70
N LEU A 319 16.13 -10.66 22.60
CA LEU A 319 17.51 -11.10 22.43
C LEU A 319 18.43 -9.91 22.13
N PRO A 320 19.72 -9.96 22.52
CA PRO A 320 20.72 -8.99 22.05
C PRO A 320 20.86 -9.03 20.52
N ALA A 321 21.10 -7.88 19.90
CA ALA A 321 21.18 -7.72 18.44
C ALA A 321 22.08 -8.77 17.72
N PRO A 322 23.29 -9.13 18.22
CA PRO A 322 24.14 -10.13 17.55
C PRO A 322 23.51 -11.54 17.52
N MET A 323 22.65 -11.84 18.49
CA MET A 323 21.97 -13.12 18.62
C MET A 323 20.69 -13.13 17.76
N GLN A 324 20.03 -11.97 17.61
CA GLN A 324 18.96 -11.77 16.62
C GLN A 324 19.48 -12.00 15.21
N ASP A 325 20.63 -11.43 14.84
CA ASP A 325 21.26 -11.60 13.51
C ASP A 325 21.56 -13.07 13.21
N ARG A 326 22.12 -13.81 14.17
CA ARG A 326 22.42 -15.24 14.02
C ARG A 326 21.17 -16.10 13.84
N LEU A 327 20.14 -15.87 14.65
CA LEU A 327 18.86 -16.57 14.50
C LEU A 327 18.15 -16.21 13.19
N PHE A 328 18.25 -14.96 12.77
CA PHE A 328 17.63 -14.49 11.53
C PHE A 328 18.30 -15.12 10.30
N HIS A 329 19.63 -15.15 10.23
CA HIS A 329 20.36 -15.86 9.19
C HIS A 329 20.07 -17.37 9.18
N TRP A 330 19.95 -17.98 10.36
CA TRP A 330 19.51 -19.38 10.46
C TRP A 330 18.10 -19.57 9.90
N ALA A 331 17.16 -18.69 10.24
CA ALA A 331 15.79 -18.74 9.74
C ALA A 331 15.71 -18.52 8.22
N GLN A 332 16.54 -17.64 7.65
CA GLN A 332 16.65 -17.47 6.19
C GLN A 332 17.12 -18.74 5.47
N HIS A 333 17.98 -19.54 6.09
CA HIS A 333 18.39 -20.84 5.55
C HIS A 333 17.36 -21.95 5.77
N TYR A 334 16.59 -21.87 6.85
CA TYR A 334 15.54 -22.85 7.17
C TYR A 334 14.26 -22.62 6.34
N VAL A 335 13.95 -21.36 6.02
CA VAL A 335 12.91 -20.99 5.07
C VAL A 335 13.52 -21.07 3.67
N LYS A 336 13.63 -22.28 3.12
CA LYS A 336 13.71 -22.40 1.65
C LYS A 336 12.49 -21.69 1.08
N ALA A 337 12.71 -20.76 0.16
CA ALA A 337 11.67 -20.11 -0.65
C ALA A 337 11.07 -21.13 -1.64
N THR A 338 10.58 -22.26 -1.14
CA THR A 338 9.76 -23.19 -1.91
C THR A 338 8.32 -22.66 -1.91
N PRO A 339 7.65 -22.65 -3.08
CA PRO A 339 6.20 -22.47 -3.13
C PRO A 339 5.54 -23.47 -2.16
N GLY A 340 4.74 -22.97 -1.21
CA GLY A 340 4.09 -23.78 -0.18
C GLY A 340 4.87 -23.96 1.14
N GLY A 341 6.04 -23.34 1.31
CA GLY A 341 6.77 -23.30 2.58
C GLY A 341 6.10 -22.41 3.63
N ARG A 342 6.21 -22.76 4.91
CA ARG A 342 5.68 -21.95 6.04
C ARG A 342 6.50 -20.68 6.24
N GLN A 343 5.84 -19.53 6.20
CA GLN A 343 6.50 -18.22 6.31
C GLN A 343 6.14 -17.49 7.61
N ALA A 344 5.18 -18.00 8.40
CA ALA A 344 4.73 -17.34 9.63
C ALA A 344 5.86 -16.94 10.60
N PRO A 345 6.87 -17.80 10.87
CA PRO A 345 7.97 -17.42 11.76
C PRO A 345 8.76 -16.22 11.24
N MET A 346 9.01 -16.13 9.93
CA MET A 346 9.75 -15.02 9.31
C MET A 346 9.00 -13.69 9.49
N TYR A 347 7.71 -13.67 9.17
CA TYR A 347 6.88 -12.47 9.34
C TYR A 347 6.78 -12.06 10.81
N GLY A 348 6.59 -13.01 11.73
CA GLY A 348 6.57 -12.74 13.17
C GLY A 348 7.89 -12.15 13.68
N MET A 349 9.03 -12.69 13.23
CA MET A 349 10.35 -12.12 13.58
C MET A 349 10.52 -10.72 13.01
N MET A 350 10.22 -10.50 11.73
CA MET A 350 10.31 -9.17 11.09
C MET A 350 9.42 -8.13 11.79
N GLY A 351 8.24 -8.53 12.25
CA GLY A 351 7.32 -7.64 12.99
C GLY A 351 7.79 -7.30 14.41
N SER A 352 8.62 -8.16 15.01
CA SER A 352 9.20 -7.94 16.34
C SER A 352 10.49 -7.12 16.32
N LEU A 353 11.14 -7.03 15.16
CA LEU A 353 12.24 -6.10 14.95
C LEU A 353 11.67 -4.69 14.90
N LYS A 354 12.19 -3.78 15.73
CA LYS A 354 11.96 -2.35 15.52
C LYS A 354 12.47 -2.00 14.12
N ALA A 355 11.85 -1.03 13.45
CA ALA A 355 12.34 -0.48 12.19
C ALA A 355 13.78 0.00 12.41
N ASN A 356 14.73 -0.87 12.09
CA ASN A 356 16.14 -0.75 12.40
C ASN A 356 16.92 -1.25 11.18
N GLU A 357 18.15 -0.77 11.07
CA GLU A 357 19.13 -1.08 10.01
C GLU A 357 19.20 -2.57 9.63
N GLN A 358 18.92 -3.48 10.57
CA GLN A 358 18.87 -4.93 10.32
C GLN A 358 17.81 -5.35 9.29
N VAL A 359 16.58 -4.81 9.38
CA VAL A 359 15.52 -5.14 8.41
C VAL A 359 15.86 -4.56 7.04
N GLU A 360 16.40 -3.34 7.01
CA GLU A 360 16.83 -2.68 5.77
C GLU A 360 17.97 -3.43 5.08
N LYS A 361 18.93 -3.93 5.86
CA LYS A 361 20.02 -4.78 5.35
C LYS A 361 19.46 -6.06 4.74
N VAL A 362 18.54 -6.73 5.41
CA VAL A 362 17.91 -7.96 4.90
C VAL A 362 17.16 -7.70 3.58
N LEU A 363 16.45 -6.58 3.48
CA LEU A 363 15.75 -6.20 2.25
C LEU A 363 16.76 -5.91 1.13
N SER A 364 17.87 -5.23 1.43
CA SER A 364 18.96 -4.97 0.48
C SER A 364 19.61 -6.27 0.00
N ASP A 365 19.98 -7.17 0.92
CA ASP A 365 20.54 -8.49 0.59
C ASP A 365 19.59 -9.32 -0.29
N TYR A 366 18.27 -9.23 -0.05
CA TYR A 366 17.26 -9.88 -0.88
C TYR A 366 17.22 -9.29 -2.29
N LEU A 367 17.31 -7.96 -2.43
CA LEU A 367 17.37 -7.30 -3.73
C LEU A 367 18.63 -7.71 -4.50
N ASP A 368 19.79 -7.77 -3.85
CA ASP A 368 21.04 -8.23 -4.48
C ASP A 368 20.91 -9.64 -5.04
N ARG A 369 20.25 -10.55 -4.30
CA ARG A 369 19.98 -11.92 -4.77
C ARG A 369 19.09 -11.97 -6.02
N MET A 370 18.17 -11.02 -6.21
CA MET A 370 17.35 -10.98 -7.42
C MET A 370 18.15 -10.67 -8.69
N PHE A 371 19.34 -10.07 -8.55
CA PHE A 371 20.25 -9.77 -9.64
C PHE A 371 21.48 -10.70 -9.68
N ALA A 372 21.55 -11.68 -8.77
CA ALA A 372 22.65 -12.63 -8.74
C ALA A 372 22.61 -13.54 -9.99
N ILE A 373 23.75 -13.66 -10.65
CA ILE A 373 23.96 -14.62 -11.74
C ILE A 373 24.83 -15.73 -11.16
N ASP A 374 24.26 -16.93 -11.00
CA ASP A 374 25.02 -18.10 -10.53
C ASP A 374 26.01 -18.53 -11.62
N CYS A 375 27.24 -18.01 -11.53
CA CYS A 375 28.35 -18.37 -12.41
C CYS A 375 29.03 -19.70 -11.99
N THR A 376 28.29 -20.68 -11.46
CA THR A 376 28.82 -22.03 -11.30
C THR A 376 28.81 -22.74 -12.65
N PRO A 377 29.97 -23.18 -13.19
CA PRO A 377 29.98 -23.99 -14.41
C PRO A 377 29.15 -25.25 -14.15
N SER A 378 28.15 -25.50 -15.00
CA SER A 378 27.45 -26.78 -15.06
C SER A 378 28.41 -27.86 -15.53
N GLY A 379 29.28 -28.33 -14.63
CA GLY A 379 30.34 -29.27 -14.91
C GLY A 379 30.25 -30.49 -14.01
N LYS A 380 29.29 -31.39 -14.33
CA LYS A 380 29.43 -32.85 -14.20
C LYS A 380 28.51 -33.49 -15.25
N MET A 381 29.06 -33.73 -16.44
CA MET A 381 28.63 -34.86 -17.29
C MET A 381 29.23 -36.14 -16.73
#